data_AF-A0A329SBL0-F1
#
_entry.id   AF-A0A329SBL0-F1
#
_cell.length_a   1.000
_cell.length_b   1.000
_cell.length_c   1.000
_cell.angle_alpha   90.00
_cell.angle_beta   90.00
_cell.angle_gamma   90.00
#
_symmetry.space_group_name_H-M   'P 1'
#
loop_
_entity.id
_entity.type
_entity.pdbx_description
1 polymer ?
#
loop_
_entity_poly.entity_id
_entity_poly.type
_entity_poly.pdbx_seq_one_letter_code
_entity_poly.pdbx_strand_id
1 'polypeptide(L)'
;MSDKPVASEQDTVVEVDHHDGRGFQPVDGVADQVAQLSVSDAAAAEDEEEEDDLANLPKNVLLRLDALRKLQEAQAEVEEEFEKERKALELKYEKLYQPFYKQRAEIVSGAKEVDAVTAAAAEPQQAGAEAAEDVKGVPGFWLRAFMNHSVLAELIQERDLPAFELLTDVHSVSHEEDNGFKLTFEFAENPFFTNKTLTKEYDIGDASELGEAVLRNVTGTVIEWKEGKNLCEVTKKVKQRAKGGKGESRVVSRTEPCESFFQFFTPVEMPSEEDDEDSEMIMRQLSGDFEIGFTIHETIIPQALLWFTGEAVEDDDSDYDPEEDEDYEDSDEESLSGDDAPKPRRGKKKFPALDGGANSTEKPPECKNQ
;
A
#
# COMPACT_ATOMS: atom_id res chain seq x y z
N MET A 1 -33.24 11.40 -61.15
CA MET A 1 -33.13 9.93 -61.16
C MET A 1 -31.82 9.65 -60.46
N SER A 2 -31.81 9.56 -59.12
CA SER A 2 -32.04 8.31 -58.33
C SER A 2 -30.94 7.29 -58.68
N ASP A 3 -30.10 6.75 -57.80
CA ASP A 3 -30.16 6.57 -56.34
C ASP A 3 -28.74 6.30 -55.80
N LYS A 4 -28.56 6.47 -54.48
CA LYS A 4 -27.36 6.16 -53.65
C LYS A 4 -27.44 4.69 -53.13
N PRO A 5 -26.40 4.05 -52.54
CA PRO A 5 -25.77 4.39 -51.22
C PRO A 5 -24.20 4.26 -51.20
N VAL A 6 -23.36 4.93 -50.38
CA VAL A 6 -23.12 5.00 -48.89
C VAL A 6 -22.70 3.63 -48.32
N ALA A 7 -21.61 3.38 -47.57
CA ALA A 7 -20.74 4.11 -46.62
C ALA A 7 -19.30 3.46 -46.62
N SER A 8 -18.18 4.19 -46.49
CA SER A 8 -17.39 4.57 -45.29
C SER A 8 -16.67 3.44 -44.52
N GLU A 9 -15.37 3.28 -44.75
CA GLU A 9 -14.37 2.94 -43.73
C GLU A 9 -13.14 3.82 -44.02
N GLN A 10 -12.84 4.75 -43.10
CA GLN A 10 -11.60 5.52 -43.12
C GLN A 10 -10.63 4.79 -42.20
N ASP A 11 -9.72 4.01 -42.79
CA ASP A 11 -8.52 3.56 -42.11
C ASP A 11 -7.65 4.80 -41.84
N THR A 12 -7.60 5.22 -40.58
CA THR A 12 -6.56 6.13 -40.09
C THR A 12 -5.24 5.35 -40.06
N VAL A 13 -4.49 5.43 -41.16
CA VAL A 13 -3.10 5.01 -41.21
C VAL A 13 -2.29 5.91 -40.28
N VAL A 14 -1.88 5.37 -39.13
CA VAL A 14 -0.86 5.99 -38.28
C VAL A 14 0.48 5.75 -38.99
N GLU A 15 1.00 6.77 -39.68
CA GLU A 15 2.38 6.75 -40.16
C GLU A 15 3.33 6.72 -38.95
N VAL A 16 3.95 5.57 -38.72
CA VAL A 16 4.99 5.39 -37.71
C VAL A 16 6.27 6.03 -38.26
N ASP A 17 6.68 7.15 -37.68
CA ASP A 17 7.91 7.85 -38.03
C ASP A 17 9.12 6.99 -37.61
N HIS A 18 9.89 6.49 -38.57
CA HIS A 18 10.93 5.47 -38.39
C HIS A 18 12.26 6.01 -37.81
N HIS A 19 12.23 7.04 -36.96
CA HIS A 19 13.46 7.76 -36.60
C HIS A 19 13.73 8.07 -35.13
N ASP A 20 13.06 7.44 -34.16
CA ASP A 20 13.36 7.67 -32.73
C ASP A 20 14.11 6.53 -32.02
N GLY A 21 14.54 5.48 -32.72
CA GLY A 21 15.44 4.46 -32.16
C GLY A 21 14.86 3.67 -30.97
N ARG A 22 13.55 3.80 -30.73
CA ARG A 22 12.76 3.05 -29.74
C ARG A 22 12.00 1.89 -30.39
N GLY A 23 12.65 1.24 -31.36
CA GLY A 23 12.13 -0.03 -31.85
C GLY A 23 12.44 -1.11 -30.82
N PHE A 24 11.41 -1.80 -30.33
CA PHE A 24 11.57 -3.11 -29.71
C PHE A 24 12.38 -3.97 -30.66
N GLN A 25 13.64 -4.26 -30.32
CA GLN A 25 14.42 -5.22 -31.09
C GLN A 25 13.87 -6.60 -30.75
N PRO A 26 13.35 -7.37 -31.72
CA PRO A 26 13.03 -8.76 -31.47
C PRO A 26 14.31 -9.44 -31.00
N VAL A 27 14.25 -10.10 -29.85
CA VAL A 27 15.31 -11.01 -29.41
C VAL A 27 15.30 -12.23 -30.34
N ASP A 28 15.90 -12.10 -31.52
CA ASP A 28 15.97 -13.14 -32.56
C ASP A 28 16.50 -14.48 -32.00
N GLY A 29 17.26 -14.45 -30.89
CA GLY A 29 17.79 -15.64 -30.22
C GLY A 29 16.73 -16.50 -29.52
N VAL A 30 15.67 -15.91 -28.95
CA VAL A 30 14.65 -16.65 -28.18
C VAL A 30 13.69 -17.38 -29.12
N ALA A 31 13.29 -16.74 -30.21
CA ALA A 31 12.44 -17.36 -31.24
C ALA A 31 13.12 -18.60 -31.86
N ASP A 32 14.43 -18.54 -32.06
CA ASP A 32 15.24 -19.66 -32.56
C ASP A 32 15.43 -20.78 -31.50
N GLN A 33 15.49 -20.44 -30.21
CA GLN A 33 15.54 -21.42 -29.11
C GLN A 33 14.21 -22.18 -28.97
N VAL A 34 13.08 -21.48 -29.04
CA VAL A 34 11.73 -22.07 -29.03
C VAL A 34 11.53 -22.99 -30.24
N ALA A 35 12.08 -22.62 -31.40
CA ALA A 35 11.99 -23.43 -32.62
C ALA A 35 12.85 -24.72 -32.60
N GLN A 36 13.81 -24.84 -31.68
CA GLN A 36 14.77 -25.96 -31.61
C GLN A 36 14.47 -27.02 -30.54
N LEU A 37 13.39 -26.85 -29.76
CA LEU A 37 12.98 -27.81 -28.73
C LEU A 37 12.47 -29.14 -29.34
N SER A 38 13.39 -30.08 -29.60
CA SER A 38 13.06 -31.47 -29.94
C SER A 38 12.98 -32.32 -28.66
N VAL A 39 11.85 -33.03 -28.49
CA VAL A 39 11.59 -33.87 -27.32
C VAL A 39 12.48 -35.12 -27.35
N SER A 40 13.44 -35.20 -26.41
CA SER A 40 14.07 -36.47 -26.02
C SER A 40 13.88 -36.71 -24.53
N ASP A 41 13.47 -37.95 -24.23
CA ASP A 41 13.15 -38.54 -22.93
C ASP A 41 14.22 -38.25 -21.87
N ALA A 42 13.82 -37.67 -20.74
CA ALA A 42 14.61 -37.65 -19.51
C ALA A 42 13.67 -37.73 -18.31
N ALA A 43 13.89 -38.74 -17.49
CA ALA A 43 13.09 -39.05 -16.31
C ALA A 43 13.47 -38.18 -15.11
N ALA A 44 12.48 -37.75 -14.33
CA ALA A 44 12.63 -37.30 -12.95
C ALA A 44 11.44 -37.80 -12.13
N ALA A 45 11.70 -38.10 -10.86
CA ALA A 45 10.83 -38.82 -9.94
C ALA A 45 10.33 -37.90 -8.81
N GLU A 46 9.03 -38.08 -8.51
CA GLU A 46 8.32 -38.13 -7.23
C GLU A 46 8.27 -36.88 -6.31
N ASP A 47 7.04 -36.35 -6.16
CA ASP A 47 6.47 -35.85 -4.89
C ASP A 47 4.96 -36.24 -4.84
N GLU A 48 4.58 -37.00 -3.81
CA GLU A 48 3.63 -38.13 -3.92
C GLU A 48 2.18 -37.93 -3.42
N GLU A 49 1.65 -36.72 -3.20
CA GLU A 49 0.25 -36.59 -2.70
C GLU A 49 -0.72 -35.71 -3.53
N GLU A 50 -0.26 -35.01 -4.57
CA GLU A 50 -1.12 -34.39 -5.62
C GLU A 50 -0.97 -35.07 -7.02
N GLU A 51 -0.12 -36.09 -7.13
CA GLU A 51 0.29 -36.71 -8.41
C GLU A 51 -0.75 -37.65 -9.08
N ASP A 52 -1.83 -38.04 -8.39
CA ASP A 52 -2.68 -39.16 -8.85
C ASP A 52 -3.58 -38.80 -10.06
N ASP A 53 -3.93 -37.52 -10.24
CA ASP A 53 -4.74 -37.09 -11.39
C ASP A 53 -3.91 -36.86 -12.66
N LEU A 54 -2.66 -36.42 -12.53
CA LEU A 54 -1.75 -36.19 -13.66
C LEU A 54 -1.13 -37.51 -14.16
N ALA A 55 -0.82 -38.46 -13.28
CA ALA A 55 -0.24 -39.75 -13.64
C ALA A 55 -1.18 -40.65 -14.47
N ASN A 56 -2.49 -40.43 -14.37
CA ASN A 56 -3.52 -41.15 -15.13
C ASN A 56 -3.74 -40.57 -16.54
N LEU A 57 -3.05 -39.50 -16.91
CA LEU A 57 -3.19 -38.90 -18.24
C LEU A 57 -2.59 -39.80 -19.34
N PRO A 58 -3.22 -39.84 -20.53
CA PRO A 58 -2.65 -40.55 -21.66
C PRO A 58 -1.23 -40.08 -21.97
N LYS A 59 -0.34 -41.00 -22.39
CA LYS A 59 1.07 -40.69 -22.71
C LYS A 59 1.25 -39.51 -23.65
N ASN A 60 0.35 -39.35 -24.62
CA ASN A 60 0.38 -38.24 -25.57
C ASN A 60 0.04 -36.88 -24.93
N VAL A 61 -0.70 -36.88 -23.82
CA VAL A 61 -0.99 -35.68 -23.02
C VAL A 61 0.21 -35.36 -22.14
N LEU A 62 0.80 -36.36 -21.46
CA LEU A 62 2.03 -36.17 -20.68
C LEU A 62 3.17 -35.58 -21.52
N LEU A 63 3.42 -36.13 -22.72
CA LEU A 63 4.41 -35.58 -23.65
C LEU A 63 4.14 -34.12 -24.07
N ARG A 64 2.88 -33.69 -24.10
CA ARG A 64 2.52 -32.30 -24.37
C ARG A 64 2.77 -31.43 -23.14
N LEU A 65 2.45 -31.92 -21.94
CA LEU A 65 2.75 -31.21 -20.69
C LEU A 65 4.26 -31.00 -20.52
N ASP A 66 5.09 -32.00 -20.82
CA ASP A 66 6.54 -31.86 -20.77
C ASP A 66 7.07 -30.84 -21.79
N ALA A 67 6.45 -30.77 -22.98
CA ALA A 67 6.78 -29.73 -23.95
C ALA A 67 6.35 -28.34 -23.46
N LEU A 68 5.19 -28.22 -22.81
CA LEU A 68 4.71 -26.97 -22.22
C LEU A 68 5.59 -26.52 -21.04
N ARG A 69 6.07 -27.45 -20.19
CA ARG A 69 7.03 -27.16 -19.12
C ARG A 69 8.34 -26.57 -19.67
N LYS A 70 8.89 -27.15 -20.74
CA LYS A 70 10.08 -26.61 -21.40
C LYS A 70 9.86 -25.21 -22.00
N LEU A 71 8.64 -24.93 -22.49
CA LEU A 71 8.29 -23.58 -22.93
C LEU A 71 8.18 -22.61 -21.76
N GLN A 72 7.65 -23.04 -20.62
CA GLN A 72 7.60 -22.25 -19.39
C GLN A 72 9.01 -21.92 -18.88
N GLU A 73 9.93 -22.89 -18.89
CA GLU A 73 11.35 -22.67 -18.56
C GLU A 73 11.99 -21.63 -19.49
N ALA A 74 11.78 -21.76 -20.81
CA ALA A 74 12.29 -20.78 -21.77
C ALA A 74 11.65 -19.38 -21.60
N GLN A 75 10.38 -19.30 -21.21
CA GLN A 75 9.74 -18.03 -20.88
C GLN A 75 10.37 -17.40 -19.63
N ALA A 76 10.67 -18.18 -18.60
CA ALA A 76 11.29 -17.70 -17.37
C ALA A 76 12.69 -17.10 -17.61
N GLU A 77 13.47 -17.66 -18.55
CA GLU A 77 14.77 -17.08 -18.95
C GLU A 77 14.61 -15.67 -19.55
N VAL A 78 13.56 -15.44 -20.34
CA VAL A 78 13.26 -14.11 -20.92
C VAL A 78 12.77 -13.14 -19.85
N GLU A 79 11.92 -13.62 -18.94
CA GLU A 79 11.42 -12.83 -17.81
C GLU A 79 12.56 -12.37 -16.91
N GLU A 80 13.56 -13.22 -16.63
CA GLU A 80 14.75 -12.85 -15.87
C GLU A 80 15.55 -11.72 -16.55
N GLU A 81 15.69 -11.77 -17.88
CA GLU A 81 16.35 -10.70 -18.64
C GLU A 81 15.55 -9.40 -18.60
N PHE A 82 14.22 -9.48 -18.75
CA PHE A 82 13.32 -8.32 -18.62
C PHE A 82 13.42 -7.67 -17.25
N GLU A 83 13.33 -8.43 -16.16
CA GLU A 83 13.40 -7.93 -14.79
C GLU A 83 14.76 -7.27 -14.50
N LYS A 84 15.85 -7.84 -15.01
CA LYS A 84 17.18 -7.26 -14.89
C LYS A 84 17.28 -5.91 -15.62
N GLU A 85 16.72 -5.82 -16.83
CA GLU A 85 16.69 -4.55 -17.58
C GLU A 85 15.78 -3.52 -16.92
N ARG A 86 14.60 -3.94 -16.42
CA ARG A 86 13.65 -3.10 -15.67
C ARG A 86 14.31 -2.50 -14.45
N LYS A 87 14.93 -3.33 -13.60
CA LYS A 87 15.66 -2.88 -12.40
C LYS A 87 16.79 -1.91 -12.74
N ALA A 88 17.57 -2.20 -13.77
CA ALA A 88 18.65 -1.31 -14.21
C ALA A 88 18.10 0.05 -14.70
N LEU A 89 16.92 0.05 -15.33
CA LEU A 89 16.23 1.25 -15.78
C LEU A 89 15.69 2.07 -14.60
N GLU A 90 15.07 1.42 -13.63
CA GLU A 90 14.55 2.04 -12.40
C GLU A 90 15.67 2.72 -11.62
N LEU A 91 16.76 2.01 -11.32
CA LEU A 91 17.95 2.57 -10.64
C LEU A 91 18.57 3.76 -11.41
N LYS A 92 18.51 3.73 -12.75
CA LYS A 92 18.97 4.84 -13.58
C LYS A 92 18.06 6.06 -13.40
N TYR A 93 16.75 5.90 -13.46
CA TYR A 93 15.81 7.02 -13.34
C TYR A 93 15.69 7.55 -11.92
N GLU A 94 15.81 6.69 -10.91
CA GLU A 94 15.91 7.10 -9.52
C GLU A 94 17.06 8.11 -9.33
N LYS A 95 18.26 7.80 -9.85
CA LYS A 95 19.41 8.72 -9.85
C LYS A 95 19.12 10.05 -10.57
N LEU A 96 18.27 10.04 -11.60
CA LEU A 96 17.83 11.25 -12.30
C LEU A 96 16.76 12.03 -11.52
N TYR A 97 15.99 11.38 -10.64
CA TYR A 97 15.00 12.02 -9.77
C TYR A 97 15.62 12.68 -8.54
N GLN A 98 16.71 12.12 -7.99
CA GLN A 98 17.38 12.63 -6.79
C GLN A 98 17.65 14.16 -6.77
N PRO A 99 18.11 14.80 -7.87
CA PRO A 99 18.29 16.26 -7.89
C PRO A 99 16.99 17.07 -7.70
N PHE A 100 15.85 16.54 -8.13
CA PHE A 100 14.55 17.20 -7.94
C PHE A 100 14.08 17.06 -6.49
N TYR A 101 14.20 15.88 -5.89
CA TYR A 101 13.87 15.66 -4.49
C TYR A 101 14.74 16.51 -3.55
N LYS A 102 16.03 16.60 -3.84
CA LYS A 102 16.93 17.49 -3.10
C LYS A 102 16.50 18.96 -3.19
N GLN A 103 16.11 19.44 -4.38
CA GLN A 103 15.61 20.80 -4.52
C GLN A 103 14.28 21.02 -3.80
N ARG A 104 13.37 20.03 -3.81
CA ARG A 104 12.14 20.06 -3.01
C ARG A 104 12.47 20.19 -1.52
N ALA A 105 13.38 19.37 -1.01
CA ALA A 105 13.80 19.43 0.40
C ALA A 105 14.37 20.81 0.78
N GLU A 106 15.20 21.40 -0.08
CA GLU A 106 15.75 22.76 0.12
C GLU A 106 14.65 23.84 0.17
N ILE A 107 13.59 23.71 -0.64
CA ILE A 107 12.44 24.63 -0.66
C ILE A 107 11.54 24.41 0.56
N VAL A 108 11.16 23.16 0.84
CA VAL A 108 10.30 22.76 1.95
C VAL A 108 10.90 23.16 3.30
N SER A 109 12.22 23.00 3.47
CA SER A 109 12.92 23.42 4.68
C SER A 109 13.19 24.94 4.77
N GLY A 110 12.97 25.68 3.68
CA GLY A 110 13.33 27.11 3.59
C GLY A 110 14.84 27.36 3.60
N ALA A 111 15.64 26.40 3.14
CA ALA A 111 17.07 26.60 2.92
C ALA A 111 17.35 27.34 1.60
N LYS A 112 16.43 27.22 0.63
CA LYS A 112 16.46 27.92 -0.66
C LYS A 112 15.24 28.81 -0.79
N GLU A 113 15.48 30.13 -0.87
CA GLU A 113 14.46 31.10 -1.19
C GLU A 113 14.04 30.99 -2.66
N VAL A 114 12.74 31.09 -2.92
CA VAL A 114 12.17 31.09 -4.27
C VAL A 114 11.68 32.50 -4.61
N ASP A 115 12.30 33.13 -5.59
CA ASP A 115 11.87 34.44 -6.08
C ASP A 115 10.44 34.37 -6.63
N ALA A 116 9.56 35.29 -6.22
CA ALA A 116 8.15 35.35 -6.60
C ALA A 116 7.86 35.36 -8.12
N VAL A 117 8.87 35.50 -8.97
CA VAL A 117 8.74 35.51 -10.43
C VAL A 117 8.46 34.11 -11.00
N THR A 118 8.86 33.02 -10.33
CA THR A 118 8.41 31.66 -10.73
C THR A 118 6.94 31.41 -10.39
N ALA A 119 6.38 32.12 -9.41
CA ALA A 119 4.97 32.00 -9.03
C ALA A 119 4.00 32.67 -10.03
N ALA A 120 4.48 33.61 -10.86
CA ALA A 120 3.62 34.33 -11.83
C ALA A 120 3.31 33.54 -13.12
N ALA A 121 3.96 32.39 -13.33
CA ALA A 121 3.63 31.46 -14.41
C ALA A 121 2.58 30.41 -14.01
N ALA A 122 2.27 30.30 -12.71
CA ALA A 122 1.14 29.53 -12.19
C ALA A 122 -0.09 30.47 -12.11
N GLU A 123 -1.28 29.99 -12.45
CA GLU A 123 -2.50 30.80 -12.38
C GLU A 123 -2.69 31.41 -10.98
N PRO A 124 -3.22 32.66 -10.89
CA PRO A 124 -3.34 33.34 -9.61
C PRO A 124 -4.43 32.68 -8.76
N GLN A 125 -4.03 31.78 -7.87
CA GLN A 125 -4.87 31.40 -6.72
C GLN A 125 -5.11 32.64 -5.85
N GLN A 126 -6.36 32.83 -5.45
CA GLN A 126 -6.83 34.00 -4.70
C GLN A 126 -6.05 34.17 -3.40
N ALA A 127 -5.03 35.03 -3.42
CA ALA A 127 -4.26 35.42 -2.25
C ALA A 127 -5.10 36.35 -1.36
N GLY A 128 -5.86 35.74 -0.46
CA GLY A 128 -6.47 36.40 0.69
C GLY A 128 -5.69 36.08 1.97
N ALA A 129 -4.48 36.62 2.12
CA ALA A 129 -3.79 36.60 3.41
C ALA A 129 -2.81 37.77 3.49
N GLU A 130 -2.97 38.58 4.54
CA GLU A 130 -1.99 39.58 4.97
C GLU A 130 -0.61 38.92 5.06
N ALA A 131 0.43 39.61 4.59
CA ALA A 131 1.80 39.13 4.61
C ALA A 131 2.22 38.79 6.05
N ALA A 132 2.13 37.51 6.40
CA ALA A 132 2.65 36.99 7.64
C ALA A 132 4.18 37.06 7.57
N GLU A 133 4.78 37.86 8.44
CA GLU A 133 6.23 38.01 8.56
C GLU A 133 6.91 36.64 8.80
N ASP A 134 7.99 36.38 8.06
CA ASP A 134 9.02 35.34 8.29
C ASP A 134 8.54 33.89 8.54
N VAL A 135 7.66 33.34 7.69
CA VAL A 135 7.45 31.87 7.65
C VAL A 135 8.58 31.22 6.85
N LYS A 136 9.42 30.44 7.54
CA LYS A 136 10.51 29.68 6.90
C LYS A 136 9.99 28.40 6.27
N GLY A 137 10.25 28.23 4.97
CA GLY A 137 9.92 27.01 4.22
C GLY A 137 8.41 26.77 4.06
N VAL A 138 8.01 25.50 4.03
CA VAL A 138 6.62 25.05 3.96
C VAL A 138 6.32 24.21 5.21
N PRO A 139 5.89 24.84 6.33
CA PRO A 139 5.63 24.14 7.58
C PRO A 139 4.59 23.02 7.42
N GLY A 140 4.86 21.87 8.04
CA GLY A 140 3.94 20.72 8.02
C GLY A 140 3.76 20.06 6.65
N PHE A 141 4.67 20.29 5.70
CA PHE A 141 4.60 19.72 4.35
C PHE A 141 4.38 18.19 4.38
N TRP A 142 5.27 17.46 5.04
CA TRP A 142 5.20 16.00 5.10
C TRP A 142 4.05 15.50 5.96
N LEU A 143 3.75 16.16 7.08
CA LEU A 143 2.58 15.83 7.90
C LEU A 143 1.31 15.89 7.05
N ARG A 144 1.09 16.99 6.33
CA ARG A 144 -0.10 17.15 5.49
C ARG A 144 -0.12 16.18 4.32
N ALA A 145 1.04 15.92 3.70
CA ALA A 145 1.13 14.91 2.63
C ALA A 145 0.72 13.52 3.12
N PHE A 146 1.19 13.09 4.29
CA PHE A 146 0.83 11.80 4.88
C PHE A 146 -0.64 11.77 5.33
N MET A 147 -1.15 12.84 5.93
CA MET A 147 -2.55 12.95 6.37
C MET A 147 -3.56 12.95 5.22
N ASN A 148 -3.12 13.25 4.00
CA ASN A 148 -3.96 13.21 2.81
C ASN A 148 -3.96 11.84 2.13
N HIS A 149 -3.22 10.86 2.65
CA HIS A 149 -3.30 9.46 2.24
C HIS A 149 -4.04 8.66 3.31
N SER A 150 -5.12 7.98 2.94
CA SER A 150 -6.03 7.26 3.85
C SER A 150 -5.31 6.36 4.85
N VAL A 151 -4.53 5.38 4.37
CA VAL A 151 -3.80 4.43 5.23
C VAL A 151 -2.80 5.13 6.16
N LEU A 152 -2.02 6.09 5.66
CA LEU A 152 -1.02 6.77 6.48
C LEU A 152 -1.64 7.70 7.52
N ALA A 153 -2.77 8.33 7.20
CA ALA A 153 -3.52 9.17 8.12
C ALA A 153 -4.03 8.38 9.34
N GLU A 154 -4.44 7.12 9.17
CA GLU A 154 -4.89 6.26 10.26
C GLU A 154 -3.76 5.89 11.23
N LEU A 155 -2.52 5.80 10.74
CA LEU A 155 -1.35 5.50 11.56
C LEU A 155 -0.92 6.68 12.44
N ILE A 156 -1.18 7.92 12.00
CA ILE A 156 -0.74 9.13 12.69
C ILE A 156 -1.75 9.52 13.78
N GLN A 157 -1.33 9.41 15.03
CA GLN A 157 -2.16 9.78 16.17
C GLN A 157 -2.02 11.26 16.53
N GLU A 158 -3.00 11.85 17.21
CA GLU A 158 -2.95 13.26 17.66
C GLU A 158 -1.68 13.61 18.46
N ARG A 159 -1.13 12.63 19.19
CA ARG A 159 0.10 12.76 19.99
C ARG A 159 1.36 12.84 19.14
N ASP A 160 1.32 12.31 17.92
CA ASP A 160 2.43 12.26 16.99
C ASP A 160 2.60 13.59 16.25
N LEU A 161 1.51 14.33 16.03
CA LEU A 161 1.48 15.57 15.25
C LEU A 161 2.61 16.55 15.59
N PRO A 162 2.90 16.88 16.87
CA PRO A 162 3.93 17.88 17.16
C PRO A 162 5.36 17.39 16.88
N ALA A 163 5.59 16.08 16.85
CA ALA A 163 6.87 15.52 16.41
C ALA A 163 6.94 15.45 14.88
N PHE A 164 5.83 15.10 14.23
CA PHE A 164 5.70 15.02 12.79
C PHE A 164 5.76 16.39 12.09
N GLU A 165 5.30 17.46 12.75
CA GLU A 165 5.48 18.86 12.29
C GLU A 165 6.97 19.24 12.14
N LEU A 166 7.87 18.53 12.81
CA LEU A 166 9.31 18.75 12.78
C LEU A 166 10.03 17.86 11.76
N LEU A 167 9.29 17.06 10.98
CA LEU A 167 9.79 16.27 9.86
C LEU A 167 10.11 17.21 8.69
N THR A 168 11.41 17.33 8.37
CA THR A 168 11.92 18.27 7.37
C THR A 168 12.05 17.64 5.99
N ASP A 169 12.39 16.35 5.92
CA ASP A 169 12.47 15.63 4.66
C ASP A 169 12.12 14.15 4.82
N VAL A 170 11.57 13.56 3.76
CA VAL A 170 11.42 12.12 3.60
C VAL A 170 11.96 11.75 2.23
N HIS A 171 12.94 10.86 2.22
CA HIS A 171 13.52 10.38 0.97
C HIS A 171 13.73 8.87 1.04
N SER A 172 13.87 8.29 -0.15
CA SER A 172 14.12 6.86 -0.29
C SER A 172 15.26 6.59 -1.27
N VAL A 173 15.91 5.46 -1.07
CA VAL A 173 16.97 4.93 -1.92
C VAL A 173 16.73 3.44 -2.13
N SER A 174 16.58 3.00 -3.37
CA SER A 174 16.49 1.58 -3.71
C SER A 174 17.86 0.90 -3.61
N HIS A 175 17.88 -0.39 -3.26
CA HIS A 175 19.11 -1.17 -3.19
C HIS A 175 19.63 -1.47 -4.59
N GLU A 176 20.95 -1.45 -4.76
CA GLU A 176 21.58 -1.80 -6.04
C GLU A 176 21.65 -3.32 -6.25
N GLU A 177 21.71 -4.09 -5.16
CA GLU A 177 21.95 -5.55 -5.20
C GLU A 177 20.65 -6.37 -5.19
N ASP A 178 19.65 -5.95 -4.41
CA ASP A 178 18.38 -6.65 -4.25
C ASP A 178 17.20 -5.71 -4.55
N ASN A 179 15.96 -6.17 -4.41
CA ASN A 179 14.77 -5.36 -4.73
C ASN A 179 14.32 -4.50 -3.54
N GLY A 180 15.14 -4.45 -2.49
CA GLY A 180 14.90 -3.70 -1.28
C GLY A 180 15.08 -2.20 -1.46
N PHE A 181 14.73 -1.48 -0.40
CA PHE A 181 14.87 -0.03 -0.34
C PHE A 181 14.97 0.46 1.10
N LYS A 182 15.50 1.66 1.24
CA LYS A 182 15.65 2.35 2.51
C LYS A 182 14.88 3.67 2.50
N LEU A 183 13.98 3.82 3.45
CA LEU A 183 13.34 5.10 3.80
C LEU A 183 14.18 5.83 4.84
N THR A 184 14.29 7.13 4.67
CA THR A 184 15.00 8.02 5.59
C THR A 184 14.12 9.24 5.89
N PHE A 185 13.86 9.44 7.17
CA PHE A 185 13.05 10.53 7.70
C PHE A 185 13.96 11.49 8.47
N GLU A 186 14.09 12.71 7.99
CA GLU A 186 14.92 13.74 8.60
C GLU A 186 14.08 14.66 9.47
N PHE A 187 14.50 14.82 10.72
CA PHE A 187 13.84 15.68 11.69
C PHE A 187 14.73 16.85 12.08
N ALA A 188 14.11 18.03 12.23
CA ALA A 188 14.72 19.13 12.94
C ALA A 188 14.99 18.75 14.42
N GLU A 189 15.86 19.51 15.08
CA GLU A 189 16.03 19.35 16.53
C GLU A 189 14.69 19.52 17.23
N ASN A 190 14.26 18.48 17.95
CA ASN A 190 12.90 18.37 18.46
C ASN A 190 12.91 18.00 19.95
N PRO A 191 11.81 18.26 20.70
CA PRO A 191 11.74 17.96 22.13
C PRO A 191 11.41 16.49 22.45
N PHE A 192 11.30 15.60 21.44
CA PHE A 192 10.82 14.22 21.62
C PHE A 192 11.95 13.20 21.68
N PHE A 193 12.91 13.27 20.77
CA PHE A 193 14.03 12.34 20.67
C PHE A 193 15.32 13.06 20.26
N THR A 194 16.47 12.38 20.38
CA THR A 194 17.78 12.94 19.99
C THR A 194 18.20 12.61 18.57
N ASN A 195 17.57 11.60 17.95
CA ASN A 195 17.83 11.26 16.55
C ASN A 195 17.52 12.46 15.64
N LYS A 196 18.43 12.73 14.69
CA LYS A 196 18.15 13.64 13.58
C LYS A 196 17.51 12.92 12.40
N THR A 197 17.72 11.61 12.33
CA THR A 197 17.30 10.78 11.22
C THR A 197 16.77 9.47 11.76
N LEU A 198 15.60 9.07 11.29
CA LEU A 198 15.03 7.74 11.52
C LEU A 198 14.97 7.02 10.18
N THR A 199 15.45 5.79 10.12
CA THR A 199 15.44 4.97 8.91
C THR A 199 14.61 3.72 9.09
N LYS A 200 14.03 3.27 7.98
CA LYS A 200 13.37 1.98 7.83
C LYS A 200 13.88 1.35 6.53
N GLU A 201 14.29 0.10 6.58
CA GLU A 201 14.98 -0.59 5.47
C GLU A 201 14.37 -1.97 5.30
N TYR A 202 14.05 -2.31 4.06
CA TYR A 202 13.45 -3.57 3.67
C TYR A 202 14.41 -4.28 2.73
N ASP A 203 14.87 -5.46 3.12
CA ASP A 203 15.68 -6.32 2.26
C ASP A 203 14.72 -7.28 1.57
N ILE A 204 14.58 -7.16 0.25
CA ILE A 204 13.63 -7.97 -0.54
C ILE A 204 14.42 -8.96 -1.38
N GLY A 205 14.13 -10.23 -1.18
CA GLY A 205 14.70 -11.32 -1.95
C GLY A 205 14.16 -11.43 -3.36
N ASP A 206 14.67 -12.44 -4.05
CA ASP A 206 14.10 -12.90 -5.32
C ASP A 206 12.61 -13.23 -5.12
N ALA A 207 11.82 -12.99 -6.16
CA ALA A 207 10.40 -13.28 -6.13
C ALA A 207 10.18 -14.79 -5.85
N SER A 208 9.09 -15.10 -5.15
CA SER A 208 8.68 -16.49 -4.93
C SER A 208 8.35 -17.17 -6.26
N GLU A 209 8.11 -18.48 -6.25
CA GLU A 209 7.65 -19.21 -7.44
C GLU A 209 6.33 -18.65 -8.01
N LEU A 210 5.58 -17.89 -7.20
CA LEU A 210 4.34 -17.21 -7.58
C LEU A 210 4.55 -15.75 -8.02
N GLY A 211 5.80 -15.27 -8.07
CA GLY A 211 6.14 -13.90 -8.45
C GLY A 211 5.98 -12.87 -7.34
N GLU A 212 5.74 -13.28 -6.10
CA GLU A 212 5.53 -12.37 -4.96
C GLU A 212 6.87 -11.94 -4.33
N ALA A 213 6.96 -10.69 -3.89
CA ALA A 213 8.13 -10.17 -3.21
C ALA A 213 8.36 -10.90 -1.87
N VAL A 214 9.54 -11.51 -1.69
CA VAL A 214 9.89 -12.22 -0.46
C VAL A 214 10.67 -11.30 0.47
N LEU A 215 10.05 -10.91 1.58
CA LEU A 215 10.69 -10.08 2.59
C LEU A 215 11.74 -10.88 3.38
N ARG A 216 13.02 -10.52 3.25
CA ARG A 216 14.13 -11.22 3.92
C ARG A 216 14.47 -10.63 5.28
N ASN A 217 14.38 -9.31 5.41
CA ASN A 217 14.71 -8.61 6.65
C ASN A 217 14.07 -7.22 6.67
N VAL A 218 13.76 -6.74 7.88
CA VAL A 218 13.23 -5.40 8.12
C VAL A 218 14.04 -4.73 9.23
N THR A 219 14.72 -3.65 8.90
CA THR A 219 15.55 -2.91 9.85
C THR A 219 14.98 -1.53 10.12
N GLY A 220 14.61 -1.28 11.38
CA GLY A 220 14.17 0.02 11.87
C GLY A 220 15.23 0.73 12.72
N THR A 221 15.03 2.02 12.96
CA THR A 221 15.86 2.81 13.88
C THR A 221 15.30 2.81 15.28
N VAL A 222 16.10 2.41 16.27
CA VAL A 222 15.76 2.60 17.68
C VAL A 222 15.71 4.09 18.00
N ILE A 223 14.53 4.58 18.39
CA ILE A 223 14.31 5.98 18.74
C ILE A 223 14.85 6.27 20.14
N GLU A 224 15.77 7.22 20.23
CA GLU A 224 16.36 7.72 21.47
C GLU A 224 15.44 8.77 22.11
N TRP A 225 14.33 8.30 22.68
CA TRP A 225 13.34 9.15 23.33
C TRP A 225 13.93 9.95 24.50
N LYS A 226 13.59 11.24 24.55
CA LYS A 226 13.84 12.11 25.70
C LYS A 226 12.92 11.71 26.87
N GLU A 227 13.32 12.07 28.08
CA GLU A 227 12.62 11.67 29.30
C GLU A 227 11.12 12.03 29.27
N GLY A 228 10.26 11.02 29.37
CA GLY A 228 8.80 11.18 29.36
C GLY A 228 8.20 11.61 28.02
N LYS A 229 8.95 11.46 26.92
CA LYS A 229 8.55 11.87 25.56
C LYS A 229 8.35 10.71 24.59
N ASN A 230 8.44 9.46 25.07
CA ASN A 230 8.10 8.30 24.28
C ASN A 230 6.64 8.37 23.82
N LEU A 231 6.42 8.48 22.51
CA LEU A 231 5.09 8.59 21.92
C LEU A 231 4.40 7.24 21.79
N CYS A 232 5.14 6.13 21.79
CA CYS A 232 4.63 4.77 21.76
C CYS A 232 4.17 4.25 23.15
N GLU A 233 4.24 5.08 24.19
CA GLU A 233 3.91 4.71 25.57
C GLU A 233 3.09 5.78 26.30
N VAL A 234 2.21 5.34 27.20
CA VAL A 234 1.44 6.20 28.10
C VAL A 234 1.66 5.81 29.56
N THR A 235 2.12 6.76 30.37
CA THR A 235 2.25 6.57 31.82
C THR A 235 0.96 6.96 32.55
N LYS A 236 0.26 5.98 33.12
CA LYS A 236 -0.93 6.16 33.96
C LYS A 236 -0.54 6.14 35.45
N LYS A 237 -0.98 7.13 36.23
CA LYS A 237 -0.78 7.18 37.69
C LYS A 237 -1.90 6.42 38.41
N VAL A 238 -1.62 5.23 38.92
CA VAL A 238 -2.58 4.39 39.64
C VAL A 238 -2.43 4.59 41.15
N LYS A 239 -3.51 5.04 41.82
CA LYS A 239 -3.57 5.10 43.30
C LYS A 239 -3.81 3.71 43.87
N GLN A 240 -2.80 3.11 44.47
CA GLN A 240 -2.96 1.87 45.22
C GLN A 240 -3.37 2.19 46.67
N ARG A 241 -4.55 1.70 47.06
CA ARG A 241 -5.00 1.72 48.46
C ARG A 241 -4.39 0.53 49.19
N ALA A 242 -3.85 0.77 50.39
CA ALA A 242 -3.33 -0.31 51.23
C ALA A 242 -4.43 -1.31 51.62
N LYS A 243 -4.14 -2.62 51.49
CA LYS A 243 -5.01 -3.69 52.00
C LYS A 243 -5.18 -3.50 53.52
N GLY A 244 -6.40 -3.28 53.98
CA GLY A 244 -6.73 -3.13 55.41
C GLY A 244 -7.20 -1.76 55.87
N GLY A 245 -7.46 -0.80 54.97
CA GLY A 245 -8.22 0.43 55.27
C GLY A 245 -7.53 1.48 56.15
N LYS A 246 -6.29 1.23 56.61
CA LYS A 246 -5.55 2.12 57.53
C LYS A 246 -4.18 2.60 57.05
N GLY A 247 -3.81 2.32 55.80
CA GLY A 247 -2.52 2.74 55.22
C GLY A 247 -2.64 3.88 54.21
N GLU A 248 -1.61 4.71 54.14
CA GLU A 248 -1.45 5.81 53.18
C GLU A 248 -1.53 5.29 51.74
N SER A 249 -2.30 5.96 50.88
CA SER A 249 -2.42 5.57 49.47
C SER A 249 -1.15 5.95 48.72
N ARG A 250 -0.45 4.95 48.15
CA ARG A 250 0.71 5.19 47.27
C ARG A 250 0.25 5.40 45.83
N VAL A 251 0.78 6.41 45.15
CA VAL A 251 0.59 6.59 43.71
C VAL A 251 1.73 5.83 43.01
N VAL A 252 1.40 4.80 42.25
CA VAL A 252 2.35 4.04 41.44
C VAL A 252 2.10 4.38 39.98
N SER A 253 3.12 4.83 39.26
CA SER A 253 3.08 5.00 37.82
C SER A 253 3.18 3.63 37.13
N ARG A 254 2.26 3.36 36.20
CA ARG A 254 2.29 2.22 35.30
C ARG A 254 2.39 2.75 33.87
N THR A 255 3.40 2.32 33.13
CA THR A 255 3.53 2.61 31.70
C THR A 255 2.92 1.47 30.89
N GLU A 256 2.13 1.82 29.88
CA GLU A 256 1.49 0.88 28.96
C GLU A 256 1.77 1.33 27.52
N PRO A 257 2.02 0.41 26.57
CA PRO A 257 2.13 0.76 25.15
C PRO A 257 0.86 1.42 24.62
N CYS A 258 1.00 2.28 23.62
CA CYS A 258 -0.11 2.85 22.85
C CYS A 258 0.24 2.94 21.37
N GLU A 259 -0.78 3.07 20.54
CA GLU A 259 -0.63 3.32 19.11
C GLU A 259 0.09 4.65 18.86
N SER A 260 1.02 4.62 17.92
CA SER A 260 1.77 5.77 17.45
C SER A 260 2.42 5.42 16.11
N PHE A 261 2.44 6.36 15.17
CA PHE A 261 3.16 6.21 13.91
C PHE A 261 4.62 5.78 14.14
N PHE A 262 5.26 6.27 15.20
CA PHE A 262 6.67 6.00 15.50
C PHE A 262 6.95 4.53 15.83
N GLN A 263 5.91 3.70 16.04
CA GLN A 263 6.07 2.25 16.11
C GLN A 263 6.58 1.65 14.79
N PHE A 264 6.35 2.33 13.66
CA PHE A 264 6.89 1.96 12.34
C PHE A 264 8.41 1.81 12.32
N PHE A 265 9.14 2.52 13.18
CA PHE A 265 10.61 2.39 13.27
C PHE A 265 11.06 1.32 14.25
N THR A 266 10.14 0.67 14.97
CA THR A 266 10.48 -0.37 15.94
C THR A 266 11.06 -1.56 15.18
N PRO A 267 12.28 -2.00 15.51
CA PRO A 267 12.82 -3.22 14.93
C PRO A 267 11.89 -4.40 15.24
N VAL A 268 11.50 -5.14 14.22
CA VAL A 268 10.76 -6.40 14.33
C VAL A 268 11.70 -7.50 13.88
N GLU A 269 11.86 -8.54 14.69
CA GLU A 269 12.68 -9.69 14.31
C GLU A 269 11.90 -10.54 13.30
N MET A 270 12.58 -11.01 12.25
CA MET A 270 11.98 -11.96 11.32
C MET A 270 11.55 -13.22 12.08
N PRO A 271 10.36 -13.76 11.80
CA PRO A 271 9.90 -14.98 12.46
C PRO A 271 10.81 -16.15 12.10
N SER A 272 10.77 -17.19 12.92
CA SER A 272 11.39 -18.48 12.58
C SER A 272 10.77 -19.07 11.33
N GLU A 273 11.50 -19.97 10.65
CA GLU A 273 10.96 -20.80 9.55
C GLU A 273 9.88 -21.81 10.03
N GLU A 274 9.54 -21.81 11.31
CA GLU A 274 8.46 -22.63 11.86
C GLU A 274 7.11 -22.02 11.47
N ASP A 275 6.25 -22.83 10.85
CA ASP A 275 4.89 -22.43 10.45
C ASP A 275 3.93 -22.58 11.65
N ASP A 276 4.11 -21.72 12.65
CA ASP A 276 3.26 -21.64 13.85
C ASP A 276 2.43 -20.34 13.90
N GLU A 277 1.39 -20.33 14.75
CA GLU A 277 0.45 -19.20 14.86
C GLU A 277 1.15 -17.87 15.18
N ASP A 278 2.25 -17.91 15.95
CA ASP A 278 3.02 -16.73 16.32
C ASP A 278 3.81 -16.20 15.10
N SER A 279 4.43 -17.10 14.32
CA SER A 279 5.17 -16.77 13.10
C SER A 279 4.26 -16.22 12.00
N GLU A 280 3.09 -16.81 11.79
CA GLU A 280 2.07 -16.29 10.87
C GLU A 280 1.61 -14.87 11.26
N MET A 281 1.39 -14.62 12.57
CA MET A 281 0.97 -13.31 13.05
C MET A 281 2.06 -12.25 12.81
N ILE A 282 3.33 -12.60 13.03
CA ILE A 282 4.47 -11.71 12.77
C ILE A 282 4.59 -11.45 11.26
N MET A 283 4.48 -12.47 10.41
CA MET A 283 4.53 -12.29 8.94
C MET A 283 3.42 -11.36 8.45
N ARG A 284 2.19 -11.51 8.95
CA ARG A 284 1.09 -10.61 8.59
C ARG A 284 1.36 -9.18 9.04
N GLN A 285 1.93 -8.99 10.22
CA GLN A 285 2.32 -7.66 10.70
C GLN A 285 3.41 -7.05 9.82
N LEU A 286 4.43 -7.83 9.44
CA LEU A 286 5.51 -7.39 8.56
C LEU A 286 5.02 -7.08 7.14
N SER A 287 4.03 -7.82 6.64
CA SER A 287 3.39 -7.54 5.34
C SER A 287 2.71 -6.18 5.33
N GLY A 288 1.89 -5.88 6.35
CA GLY A 288 1.25 -4.56 6.45
C GLY A 288 2.27 -3.44 6.68
N ASP A 289 3.32 -3.71 7.45
CA ASP A 289 4.44 -2.79 7.63
C ASP A 289 5.19 -2.50 6.32
N PHE A 290 5.42 -3.54 5.50
CA PHE A 290 6.02 -3.42 4.18
C PHE A 290 5.15 -2.59 3.23
N GLU A 291 3.84 -2.83 3.20
CA GLU A 291 2.88 -2.07 2.39
C GLU A 291 2.91 -0.57 2.71
N ILE A 292 3.01 -0.21 3.99
CA ILE A 292 3.20 1.19 4.43
C ILE A 292 4.53 1.74 3.90
N GLY A 293 5.62 0.97 4.03
CA GLY A 293 6.94 1.36 3.53
C GLY A 293 6.94 1.58 2.01
N PHE A 294 6.32 0.66 1.28
CA PHE A 294 6.19 0.69 -0.17
C PHE A 294 5.34 1.87 -0.64
N THR A 295 4.22 2.13 0.02
CA THR A 295 3.38 3.31 -0.22
C THR A 295 4.17 4.61 -0.08
N ILE A 296 5.00 4.72 0.96
CA ILE A 296 5.84 5.90 1.14
C ILE A 296 6.89 6.01 0.01
N HIS A 297 7.50 4.89 -0.38
CA HIS A 297 8.53 4.79 -1.41
C HIS A 297 8.01 5.16 -2.82
N GLU A 298 6.95 4.51 -3.27
CA GLU A 298 6.43 4.58 -4.66
C GLU A 298 5.36 5.65 -4.84
N THR A 299 4.58 5.95 -3.81
CA THR A 299 3.39 6.81 -3.95
C THR A 299 3.63 8.19 -3.35
N ILE A 300 4.00 8.27 -2.08
CA ILE A 300 4.11 9.56 -1.38
C ILE A 300 5.32 10.36 -1.83
N ILE A 301 6.52 9.76 -1.83
CA ILE A 301 7.76 10.49 -2.13
C ILE A 301 7.75 11.04 -3.56
N PRO A 302 7.35 10.30 -4.61
CA PRO A 302 7.37 10.83 -5.98
C PRO A 302 6.36 11.96 -6.19
N GLN A 303 5.21 11.90 -5.53
CA GLN A 303 4.10 12.84 -5.73
C GLN A 303 3.81 13.72 -4.50
N ALA A 304 4.79 13.96 -3.64
CA ALA A 304 4.59 14.60 -2.33
C ALA A 304 3.87 15.95 -2.37
N LEU A 305 4.02 16.73 -3.44
CA LEU A 305 3.31 18.00 -3.62
C LEU A 305 1.80 17.78 -3.88
N LEU A 306 1.44 16.78 -4.69
CA LEU A 306 0.05 16.44 -4.97
C LEU A 306 -0.62 15.91 -3.70
N TRP A 307 0.08 15.06 -2.95
CA TRP A 307 -0.37 14.63 -1.61
C TRP A 307 -0.51 15.82 -0.66
N PHE A 308 0.45 16.73 -0.59
CA PHE A 308 0.34 17.93 0.25
C PHE A 308 -0.87 18.81 -0.10
N THR A 309 -1.11 19.04 -1.39
CA THR A 309 -2.22 19.88 -1.87
C THR A 309 -3.57 19.17 -1.76
N GLY A 310 -3.58 17.84 -1.73
CA GLY A 310 -4.80 17.01 -1.80
C GLY A 310 -5.29 16.79 -3.23
N GLU A 311 -4.41 17.00 -4.22
CA GLU A 311 -4.69 16.77 -5.65
C GLU A 311 -4.30 15.36 -6.10
N ALA A 312 -3.60 14.60 -5.26
CA ALA A 312 -3.31 13.19 -5.53
C ALA A 312 -4.61 12.37 -5.53
N VAL A 313 -4.70 11.43 -6.46
CA VAL A 313 -5.76 10.43 -6.49
C VAL A 313 -5.21 9.20 -5.78
N GLU A 314 -5.95 8.69 -4.80
CA GLU A 314 -5.74 7.34 -4.29
C GLU A 314 -6.25 6.38 -5.37
N ASP A 315 -5.35 5.60 -5.96
CA ASP A 315 -5.72 4.47 -6.81
C ASP A 315 -6.29 3.39 -5.87
N ASP A 316 -7.52 3.60 -5.40
CA ASP A 316 -8.23 2.61 -4.61
C ASP A 316 -8.75 1.54 -5.56
N ASP A 317 -8.06 0.40 -5.62
CA ASP A 317 -8.48 -0.80 -6.35
C ASP A 317 -9.87 -1.32 -5.87
N SER A 318 -10.45 -0.74 -4.80
CA SER A 318 -11.79 -1.09 -4.31
C SER A 318 -12.96 -0.55 -5.14
N ASP A 319 -12.72 0.38 -6.08
CA ASP A 319 -13.77 0.91 -6.99
C ASP A 319 -14.08 -0.04 -8.17
N TYR A 320 -13.39 -1.17 -8.30
CA TYR A 320 -13.79 -2.25 -9.20
C TYR A 320 -14.88 -3.10 -8.52
N ASP A 321 -16.11 -2.58 -8.50
CA ASP A 321 -17.31 -3.38 -8.20
C ASP A 321 -17.77 -4.10 -9.48
N PRO A 322 -17.49 -5.41 -9.65
CA PRO A 322 -17.97 -6.16 -10.82
C PRO A 322 -19.50 -6.33 -10.83
N GLU A 323 -20.23 -5.88 -9.80
CA GLU A 323 -21.69 -6.03 -9.70
C GLU A 323 -22.50 -4.88 -10.34
N GLU A 324 -21.87 -3.85 -10.93
CA GLU A 324 -22.59 -2.78 -11.68
C GLU A 324 -22.83 -3.07 -13.18
N ASP A 325 -22.69 -4.32 -13.62
CA ASP A 325 -23.11 -4.79 -14.97
C ASP A 325 -24.40 -5.66 -14.90
N GLU A 326 -25.40 -5.24 -14.13
CA GLU A 326 -26.78 -5.74 -14.24
C GLU A 326 -27.66 -4.77 -15.07
N ASP A 327 -27.48 -4.75 -16.39
CA ASP A 327 -28.57 -4.31 -17.29
C ASP A 327 -28.64 -5.22 -18.53
N TYR A 328 -28.92 -6.50 -18.27
CA TYR A 328 -29.53 -7.35 -19.29
C TYR A 328 -30.99 -6.91 -19.45
N GLU A 329 -31.24 -5.98 -20.37
CA GLU A 329 -32.59 -5.68 -20.85
C GLU A 329 -33.26 -6.98 -21.32
N ASP A 330 -34.15 -7.49 -20.48
CA ASP A 330 -35.05 -8.61 -20.75
C ASP A 330 -36.01 -8.23 -21.88
N SER A 331 -35.65 -8.62 -23.10
CA SER A 331 -36.54 -8.50 -24.26
C SER A 331 -37.50 -9.69 -24.30
N ASP A 332 -38.65 -9.52 -23.65
CA ASP A 332 -39.86 -10.32 -23.82
C ASP A 332 -40.19 -10.57 -25.30
N GLU A 333 -40.24 -11.85 -25.71
CA GLU A 333 -41.13 -12.28 -26.79
C GLU A 333 -41.86 -13.60 -26.41
N GLU A 334 -43.15 -13.44 -26.20
CA GLU A 334 -44.20 -14.41 -25.86
C GLU A 334 -44.31 -15.65 -26.77
N SER A 335 -44.61 -16.83 -26.20
CA SER A 335 -45.87 -17.56 -26.54
C SER A 335 -46.15 -18.87 -25.77
N LEU A 336 -47.20 -18.80 -24.95
CA LEU A 336 -48.37 -19.70 -24.82
C LEU A 336 -48.20 -21.21 -24.50
N SER A 337 -48.79 -21.66 -23.37
CA SER A 337 -50.04 -22.46 -23.33
C SER A 337 -50.29 -23.26 -22.03
N GLY A 338 -51.46 -23.04 -21.40
CA GLY A 338 -52.30 -24.07 -20.74
C GLY A 338 -52.12 -24.29 -19.23
N ASP A 339 -52.80 -23.54 -18.35
CA ASP A 339 -54.14 -23.81 -17.80
C ASP A 339 -54.19 -24.86 -16.67
N ASP A 340 -54.34 -24.40 -15.42
CA ASP A 340 -55.48 -24.67 -14.51
C ASP A 340 -55.06 -24.63 -13.03
N ALA A 341 -55.81 -23.86 -12.23
CA ALA A 341 -55.63 -23.67 -10.79
C ALA A 341 -56.80 -24.36 -10.06
N PRO A 342 -56.71 -24.74 -8.76
CA PRO A 342 -56.84 -23.71 -7.72
C PRO A 342 -56.16 -24.00 -6.36
N LYS A 343 -55.86 -22.91 -5.63
CA LYS A 343 -55.44 -22.88 -4.22
C LYS A 343 -56.51 -23.44 -3.26
N PRO A 344 -56.11 -23.79 -2.02
CA PRO A 344 -56.75 -23.13 -0.88
C PRO A 344 -55.83 -22.61 0.23
N ARG A 345 -56.42 -21.70 0.99
CA ARG A 345 -55.92 -20.74 1.99
C ARG A 345 -55.67 -21.36 3.38
N ARG A 346 -54.74 -20.77 4.15
CA ARG A 346 -54.90 -20.16 5.52
C ARG A 346 -53.74 -20.48 6.47
N GLY A 347 -53.27 -19.47 7.20
CA GLY A 347 -52.75 -19.68 8.56
C GLY A 347 -51.70 -18.70 9.08
N LYS A 348 -52.10 -17.48 9.47
CA LYS A 348 -51.35 -16.63 10.42
C LYS A 348 -51.13 -17.36 11.74
N LYS A 349 -49.92 -17.37 12.28
CA LYS A 349 -49.68 -17.31 13.74
C LYS A 349 -48.46 -16.46 14.08
N LYS A 350 -48.67 -15.59 15.08
CA LYS A 350 -47.78 -14.64 15.73
C LYS A 350 -47.52 -15.14 17.17
N PHE A 351 -46.26 -15.05 17.63
CA PHE A 351 -45.74 -14.85 19.01
C PHE A 351 -46.09 -15.88 20.13
N PRO A 352 -45.19 -16.07 21.13
CA PRO A 352 -44.88 -15.13 22.23
C PRO A 352 -43.36 -14.92 22.44
N ALA A 353 -42.80 -13.73 22.71
CA ALA A 353 -43.02 -12.77 23.80
C ALA A 353 -42.84 -13.37 25.20
N LEU A 354 -41.63 -13.25 25.76
CA LEU A 354 -41.39 -13.24 27.19
C LEU A 354 -40.97 -11.82 27.58
N ASP A 355 -41.97 -11.08 28.06
CA ASP A 355 -41.85 -9.85 28.82
C ASP A 355 -41.65 -10.21 30.30
N GLY A 356 -40.93 -9.37 31.02
CA GLY A 356 -40.57 -9.53 32.42
C GLY A 356 -39.77 -8.33 32.91
N GLY A 357 -40.35 -7.13 32.82
CA GLY A 357 -39.71 -5.89 33.24
C GLY A 357 -39.61 -5.67 34.75
N ALA A 358 -38.90 -4.59 35.13
CA ALA A 358 -39.33 -3.61 36.13
C ALA A 358 -38.30 -2.45 36.24
N ASN A 359 -38.78 -1.24 35.95
CA ASN A 359 -38.42 0.07 36.50
C ASN A 359 -37.10 0.25 37.29
N SER A 360 -36.31 1.26 36.89
CA SER A 360 -36.35 2.57 37.58
C SER A 360 -35.68 3.68 36.78
N THR A 361 -36.40 4.80 36.75
CA THR A 361 -36.02 6.13 36.28
C THR A 361 -35.07 6.82 37.25
N GLU A 362 -34.00 7.46 36.78
CA GLU A 362 -33.52 8.73 37.36
C GLU A 362 -32.60 9.51 36.40
N LYS A 363 -32.93 10.79 36.23
CA LYS A 363 -32.23 11.81 35.43
C LYS A 363 -31.15 12.52 36.28
N PRO A 364 -30.16 13.19 35.65
CA PRO A 364 -28.96 13.69 36.31
C PRO A 364 -29.16 15.09 36.94
N PRO A 365 -28.37 15.50 37.94
CA PRO A 365 -28.38 16.87 38.42
C PRO A 365 -27.29 17.73 37.78
N GLU A 366 -27.71 18.95 37.42
CA GLU A 366 -26.97 20.07 36.86
C GLU A 366 -26.01 20.77 37.85
N CYS A 367 -25.06 21.48 37.26
CA CYS A 367 -24.11 22.41 37.86
C CYS A 367 -24.76 23.62 38.56
N LYS A 368 -24.12 24.09 39.64
CA LYS A 368 -24.16 25.51 40.04
C LYS A 368 -22.77 26.02 40.40
N ASN A 369 -22.37 27.05 39.68
CA ASN A 369 -21.24 27.92 40.00
C ASN A 369 -21.45 28.66 41.31
N GLN A 370 -20.33 28.98 41.96
CA GLN A 370 -20.14 30.20 42.72
C GLN A 370 -18.90 30.91 42.21
#